data_AF-A0A944WK73-F1
#
_entry.id   AF-A0A944WK73-F1
#
_cell.length_a   1.000
_cell.length_b   1.000
_cell.length_c   1.000
_cell.angle_alpha   90.00
_cell.angle_beta   90.00
_cell.angle_gamma   90.00
#
_symmetry.space_group_name_H-M   'P 1'
#
loop_
_entity.id
_entity.type
_entity.pdbx_description
1 polymer ?
#
loop_
_entity_poly.entity_id
_entity_poly.type
_entity_poly.pdbx_seq_one_letter_code
_entity_poly.pdbx_strand_id
1 'polypeptide(L)'
;MGLNLGGGGDFVPHIRWNAQLGGKWQKSAEDGPVDFEFSQAICNLPGLMTGWLRIEKGEAPDWKGDISLTQESPRPSPEHARGIKVLFMFGKKFGDGPERELCASAKGLLMGIEDLFDKYEAEAGANPGKCPVVSFDGGEHIALGKGATVKPMMSIIKWVDTPEEWQAGAAPTPDQEQDLDNQALSDSDEEEF
;
A
#
# COMPACT_ATOMS: atom_id res chain seq x y z
N MET A 1 -7.96 -17.05 22.43
CA MET A 1 -7.89 -15.76 21.71
C MET A 1 -8.19 -14.66 22.71
N GLY A 2 -7.17 -13.91 23.13
CA GLY A 2 -7.33 -12.77 24.06
C GLY A 2 -7.33 -11.48 23.26
N LEU A 3 -8.32 -10.62 23.51
CA LEU A 3 -8.34 -9.24 23.02
C LEU A 3 -7.17 -8.47 23.65
N ASN A 4 -6.31 -7.89 22.82
CA ASN A 4 -5.23 -7.01 23.26
C ASN A 4 -5.81 -5.63 23.59
N LEU A 5 -6.14 -5.41 24.86
CA LEU A 5 -6.62 -4.13 25.39
C LEU A 5 -5.50 -3.40 26.17
N GLY A 6 -4.27 -3.46 25.65
CA GLY A 6 -3.09 -2.85 26.24
C GLY A 6 -3.04 -1.34 25.99
N GLY A 7 -3.24 -0.55 27.05
CA GLY A 7 -2.97 0.88 27.07
C GLY A 7 -1.47 1.17 26.92
N GLY A 8 -1.07 1.41 25.68
CA GLY A 8 0.21 1.95 25.26
C GLY A 8 0.06 2.14 23.76
N GLY A 9 -0.10 3.39 23.31
CA GLY A 9 -0.56 3.68 21.95
C GLY A 9 0.22 2.86 20.92
N ASP A 10 -0.48 1.97 20.21
CA ASP A 10 0.09 1.13 19.15
C ASP A 10 0.73 2.05 18.12
N PHE A 11 2.04 2.21 18.23
CA PHE A 11 2.80 3.02 17.30
C PHE A 11 3.03 2.20 16.05
N VAL A 12 2.16 2.38 15.06
CA VAL A 12 2.36 1.81 13.73
C VAL A 12 3.64 2.42 13.14
N PRO A 13 4.68 1.62 12.87
CA PRO A 13 5.88 2.13 12.22
C PRO A 13 5.49 2.78 10.88
N HIS A 14 6.02 3.95 10.60
CA HIS A 14 5.64 4.70 9.41
C HIS A 14 6.85 5.24 8.66
N ILE A 15 6.60 5.61 7.41
CA ILE A 15 7.49 6.40 6.56
C ILE A 15 6.81 7.71 6.17
N ARG A 16 7.60 8.72 5.87
CA ARG A 16 7.12 9.99 5.33
C ARG A 16 8.07 10.55 4.29
N TRP A 17 7.49 11.20 3.29
CA TRP A 17 8.21 12.00 2.31
C TRP A 17 8.25 13.45 2.75
N ASN A 18 9.45 14.03 2.84
CA ASN A 18 9.64 15.42 3.20
C ASN A 18 10.13 16.24 2.00
N ALA A 19 9.16 16.81 1.27
CA ALA A 19 9.44 17.68 0.13
C ALA A 19 10.13 19.00 0.53
N GLN A 20 9.95 19.49 1.77
CA GLN A 20 10.56 20.74 2.24
C GLN A 20 12.08 20.61 2.46
N LEU A 21 12.56 19.40 2.76
CA LEU A 21 13.98 19.09 2.91
C LEU A 21 14.61 18.56 1.62
N GLY A 22 14.16 19.05 0.46
CA GLY A 22 14.70 18.65 -0.85
C GLY A 22 14.29 17.25 -1.30
N GLY A 23 13.22 16.68 -0.72
CA GLY A 23 12.75 15.35 -1.07
C GLY A 23 13.53 14.26 -0.37
N LYS A 24 13.27 14.09 0.92
CA LYS A 24 13.90 13.04 1.74
C LYS A 24 12.87 12.09 2.31
N TRP A 25 13.25 10.81 2.37
CA TRP A 25 12.51 9.81 3.09
C TRP A 25 12.93 9.80 4.57
N GLN A 26 11.94 9.79 5.44
CA GLN A 26 12.15 9.63 6.87
C GLN A 26 11.30 8.47 7.37
N LYS A 27 11.84 7.71 8.31
CA LYS A 27 11.14 6.61 8.98
C LYS A 27 10.94 6.98 10.44
N SER A 28 9.89 6.44 11.04
CA SER A 28 9.70 6.57 12.48
C SER A 28 10.81 5.88 13.27
N ALA A 29 11.22 6.54 14.37
CA ALA A 29 12.07 6.02 15.43
C ALA A 29 11.59 6.58 16.79
N GLU A 30 12.13 6.04 17.89
CA GLU A 30 11.75 6.37 19.27
C GLU A 30 11.89 7.87 19.57
N ASP A 31 13.01 8.48 19.15
CA ASP A 31 13.30 9.91 19.35
C ASP A 31 12.75 10.81 18.22
N GLY A 32 11.85 10.28 17.39
CA GLY A 32 11.24 10.97 16.26
C GLY A 32 11.70 10.49 14.88
N PRO A 33 11.27 11.16 13.80
CA PRO A 33 11.56 10.73 12.44
C PRO A 33 13.06 10.88 12.11
N VAL A 34 13.67 9.83 11.58
CA VAL A 34 15.06 9.83 11.11
C VAL A 34 15.13 9.65 9.60
N ASP A 35 16.06 10.34 8.95
CA ASP A 35 16.32 10.17 7.51
C ASP A 35 16.75 8.72 7.23
N PHE A 36 16.29 8.15 6.12
CA PHE A 36 16.79 6.86 5.62
C PHE A 36 16.88 6.86 4.10
N GLU A 37 17.72 5.99 3.56
CA GLU A 37 17.86 5.80 2.13
C GLU A 37 16.85 4.78 1.64
N PHE A 38 15.88 5.24 0.84
CA PHE A 38 14.92 4.38 0.19
C PHE A 38 15.53 3.84 -1.12
N SER A 39 15.90 2.57 -1.14
CA SER A 39 16.37 1.90 -2.36
C SER A 39 15.27 1.09 -3.01
N GLN A 40 14.76 0.08 -2.32
CA GLN A 40 13.71 -0.83 -2.80
C GLN A 40 12.78 -1.28 -1.66
N ALA A 41 11.49 -1.46 -1.97
CA ALA A 41 10.49 -2.07 -1.07
C ALA A 41 9.42 -2.82 -1.85
N ILE A 42 8.78 -3.81 -1.22
CA ILE A 42 7.47 -4.28 -1.70
C ILE A 42 6.45 -3.20 -1.34
N CYS A 43 5.61 -2.80 -2.30
CA CYS A 43 4.51 -1.87 -2.08
C CYS A 43 3.18 -2.60 -2.20
N ASN A 44 2.31 -2.51 -1.18
CA ASN A 44 0.97 -3.08 -1.21
C ASN A 44 0.00 -2.20 -2.02
N LEU A 45 0.27 -1.99 -3.31
CA LEU A 45 -0.63 -1.26 -4.21
C LEU A 45 -2.03 -1.90 -4.34
N PRO A 46 -2.22 -3.24 -4.30
CA PRO A 46 -3.55 -3.83 -4.23
C PRO A 46 -4.35 -3.37 -3.00
N GLY A 47 -3.68 -3.17 -1.87
CA GLY A 47 -4.28 -2.67 -0.62
C GLY A 47 -4.20 -1.14 -0.44
N LEU A 48 -3.89 -0.39 -1.51
CA LEU A 48 -3.85 1.07 -1.42
C LEU A 48 -5.25 1.61 -1.10
N MET A 49 -5.32 2.52 -0.14
CA MET A 49 -6.55 3.19 0.24
C MET A 49 -6.44 4.68 -0.04
N THR A 50 -7.52 5.27 -0.54
CA THR A 50 -7.71 6.72 -0.59
C THR A 50 -8.61 7.16 0.57
N GLY A 51 -8.51 8.43 0.95
CA GLY A 51 -9.29 8.93 2.07
C GLY A 51 -8.99 10.36 2.46
N TRP A 52 -9.50 10.71 3.63
CA TRP A 52 -9.33 11.98 4.30
C TRP A 52 -8.34 11.84 5.45
N LEU A 53 -7.35 12.73 5.46
CA LEU A 53 -6.26 12.74 6.42
C LEU A 53 -6.13 14.10 7.08
N ARG A 54 -6.15 14.13 8.40
CA ARG A 54 -5.70 15.26 9.22
C ARG A 54 -4.47 14.84 10.01
N ILE A 55 -3.40 15.61 9.89
CA ILE A 55 -2.19 15.46 10.69
C ILE A 55 -2.06 16.70 11.56
N GLU A 56 -2.04 16.51 12.87
CA GLU A 56 -1.85 17.57 13.86
C GLU A 56 -0.61 17.28 14.72
N LYS A 57 0.12 18.33 15.07
CA LYS A 57 1.37 18.17 15.82
C LYS A 57 1.08 17.65 17.22
N GLY A 58 1.63 16.50 17.56
CA GLY A 58 1.46 15.87 18.87
C GLY A 58 0.24 14.94 18.97
N GLU A 59 -0.51 14.78 17.87
CA GLU A 59 -1.62 13.84 17.79
C GLU A 59 -1.31 12.75 16.76
N ALA A 60 -1.93 11.58 16.94
CA ALA A 60 -1.91 10.55 15.92
C ALA A 60 -2.67 11.03 14.67
N PRO A 61 -2.28 10.61 13.46
CA PRO A 61 -3.02 10.95 12.25
C PRO A 61 -4.49 10.53 12.33
N ASP A 62 -5.42 11.44 12.08
CA ASP A 62 -6.85 11.11 11.91
C ASP A 62 -7.09 10.74 10.45
N TRP A 63 -7.31 9.45 10.22
CA TRP A 63 -7.56 8.86 8.90
C TRP A 63 -9.00 8.40 8.78
N LYS A 64 -9.69 8.80 7.71
CA LYS A 64 -11.00 8.28 7.30
C LYS A 64 -10.92 7.80 5.86
N GLY A 65 -11.00 6.49 5.68
CA GLY A 65 -10.96 5.87 4.35
C GLY A 65 -12.20 6.19 3.52
N ASP A 66 -12.02 6.14 2.21
CA ASP A 66 -13.11 6.11 1.24
C ASP A 66 -13.85 4.77 1.23
N ILE A 67 -15.01 4.75 0.59
CA ILE A 67 -15.77 3.50 0.36
C ILE A 67 -15.02 2.62 -0.63
N SER A 68 -14.45 3.23 -1.67
CA SER A 68 -13.56 2.60 -2.63
C SER A 68 -12.63 3.64 -3.25
N LEU A 69 -11.65 3.21 -4.05
CA LEU A 69 -10.79 4.12 -4.82
C LEU A 69 -11.56 5.05 -5.77
N THR A 70 -12.78 4.65 -6.17
CA THR A 70 -13.64 5.41 -7.08
C THR A 70 -14.81 6.10 -6.39
N GLN A 71 -14.98 5.90 -5.07
CA GLN A 71 -16.10 6.43 -4.30
C GLN A 71 -15.62 7.13 -3.03
N GLU A 72 -15.50 8.45 -3.12
CA GLU A 72 -15.09 9.32 -2.02
C GLU A 72 -16.09 9.28 -0.84
N SER A 73 -15.56 9.13 0.38
CA SER A 73 -16.34 9.31 1.61
C SER A 73 -16.62 10.79 1.91
N PRO A 74 -17.69 11.15 2.63
CA PRO A 74 -17.92 12.54 3.04
C PRO A 74 -16.72 13.12 3.80
N ARG A 75 -16.32 14.34 3.44
CA ARG A 75 -15.22 15.04 4.11
C ARG A 75 -15.54 15.26 5.60
N PRO A 76 -14.73 14.75 6.54
CA PRO A 76 -15.03 14.85 7.97
C PRO A 76 -14.97 16.28 8.49
N SER A 77 -13.98 17.06 8.05
CA SER A 77 -13.82 18.47 8.41
C SER A 77 -12.96 19.25 7.39
N PRO A 78 -12.97 20.59 7.42
CA PRO A 78 -12.10 21.42 6.58
C PRO A 78 -10.60 21.22 6.80
N GLU A 79 -10.19 20.67 7.94
CA GLU A 79 -8.79 20.38 8.27
C GLU A 79 -8.31 19.06 7.66
N HIS A 80 -9.23 18.21 7.20
CA HIS A 80 -8.89 16.98 6.51
C HIS A 80 -8.56 17.26 5.05
N ALA A 81 -7.38 16.84 4.60
CA ALA A 81 -6.97 16.87 3.21
C ALA A 81 -7.14 15.49 2.56
N ARG A 82 -7.32 15.45 1.23
CA ARG A 82 -7.27 14.19 0.48
C ARG A 82 -5.89 13.57 0.60
N GLY A 83 -5.85 12.27 0.82
CA GLY A 83 -4.62 11.54 1.02
C GLY A 83 -4.75 10.07 0.65
N ILE A 84 -3.63 9.37 0.85
CA ILE A 84 -3.50 7.94 0.64
C ILE A 84 -2.99 7.28 1.91
N LYS A 85 -3.28 5.99 2.02
CA LYS A 85 -2.68 5.07 2.97
C LYS A 85 -2.25 3.82 2.20
N VAL A 86 -0.99 3.43 2.34
CA VAL A 86 -0.44 2.23 1.71
C VAL A 86 0.69 1.66 2.56
N LEU A 87 0.85 0.34 2.52
CA LEU A 87 1.88 -0.37 3.26
C LEU A 87 3.10 -0.63 2.39
N PHE A 88 4.27 -0.44 2.98
CA PHE A 88 5.55 -0.80 2.39
C PHE A 88 6.26 -1.81 3.28
N MET A 89 6.75 -2.88 2.67
CA MET A 89 7.68 -3.80 3.32
C MET A 89 9.08 -3.53 2.82
N PHE A 90 9.89 -2.95 3.70
CA PHE A 90 11.31 -2.72 3.46
C PHE A 90 12.07 -3.96 3.90
N GLY A 91 12.89 -4.50 3.02
CA GLY A 91 13.51 -5.78 3.32
C GLY A 91 14.58 -5.72 4.40
N LYS A 92 15.02 -6.89 4.87
CA LYS A 92 16.37 -7.35 4.50
C LYS A 92 16.24 -8.34 3.34
N LYS A 93 15.66 -7.84 2.25
CA LYS A 93 15.14 -8.52 1.05
C LYS A 93 13.81 -9.32 1.21
N PHE A 94 12.88 -8.71 1.96
CA PHE A 94 11.42 -8.74 1.74
C PHE A 94 10.54 -9.85 2.35
N GLY A 95 10.97 -10.33 3.52
CA GLY A 95 10.17 -10.85 4.64
C GLY A 95 10.97 -10.64 5.96
N ASP A 96 10.31 -10.56 7.13
CA ASP A 96 10.83 -10.16 8.46
C ASP A 96 11.47 -8.75 8.56
N GLY A 97 11.27 -7.90 7.55
CA GLY A 97 11.58 -6.46 7.64
C GLY A 97 10.39 -5.69 8.19
N PRO A 98 10.58 -4.60 8.97
CA PRO A 98 9.44 -3.91 9.56
C PRO A 98 8.57 -3.30 8.46
N GLU A 99 7.31 -3.74 8.40
CA GLU A 99 6.25 -3.05 7.69
C GLU A 99 6.21 -1.59 8.14
N ARG A 100 6.01 -0.69 7.18
CA ARG A 100 5.78 0.71 7.48
C ARG A 100 4.62 1.25 6.69
N GLU A 101 3.73 1.94 7.40
CA GLU A 101 2.63 2.67 6.80
C GLU A 101 3.14 3.98 6.18
N LEU A 102 2.72 4.25 4.94
CA LEU A 102 2.74 5.57 4.36
C LEU A 102 1.32 6.14 4.42
N CYS A 103 1.09 7.12 5.28
CA CYS A 103 -0.16 7.86 5.37
C CYS A 103 0.12 9.34 5.12
N ALA A 104 -0.32 9.86 3.97
CA ALA A 104 0.10 11.18 3.53
C ALA A 104 -0.91 11.90 2.62
N SER A 105 -0.85 13.23 2.65
CA SER A 105 -1.66 14.14 1.83
C SER A 105 -0.81 15.19 1.07
N ALA A 106 0.52 15.05 1.12
CA ALA A 106 1.43 15.99 0.47
C ALA A 106 1.36 15.85 -1.06
N LYS A 107 0.99 16.93 -1.76
CA LYS A 107 0.72 16.91 -3.21
C LYS A 107 1.83 16.28 -4.06
N GLY A 108 3.10 16.62 -3.82
CA GLY A 108 4.22 16.03 -4.58
C GLY A 108 4.36 14.52 -4.39
N LEU A 109 4.10 14.01 -3.17
CA LEU A 109 4.06 12.57 -2.93
C LEU A 109 2.86 11.91 -3.61
N LEU A 110 1.68 12.53 -3.53
CA LEU A 110 0.47 12.00 -4.16
C LEU A 110 0.66 11.83 -5.67
N MET A 111 1.27 12.81 -6.36
CA MET A 111 1.61 12.70 -7.78
C MET A 111 2.55 11.53 -8.07
N GLY A 112 3.56 11.29 -7.22
CA GLY A 112 4.47 10.16 -7.41
C GLY A 112 3.81 8.79 -7.16
N ILE A 113 2.84 8.73 -6.24
CA ILE A 113 2.05 7.52 -5.98
C ILE A 113 1.03 7.27 -7.11
N GLU A 114 0.41 8.32 -7.65
CA GLU A 114 -0.48 8.26 -8.82
C GLU A 114 0.29 7.71 -10.04
N ASP A 115 1.44 8.30 -10.38
CA ASP A 115 2.32 7.81 -11.46
C ASP A 115 2.71 6.32 -11.28
N LEU A 116 2.87 5.87 -10.04
CA LEU A 116 3.20 4.48 -9.71
C LEU A 116 1.97 3.56 -9.82
N PHE A 117 0.80 4.04 -9.41
CA PHE A 117 -0.45 3.30 -9.45
C PHE A 117 -0.91 3.08 -10.90
N ASP A 118 -0.76 4.07 -11.78
CA ASP A 118 -1.05 3.94 -13.21
C ASP A 118 -0.22 2.81 -13.86
N LYS A 119 1.07 2.72 -13.52
CA LYS A 119 1.94 1.61 -13.97
C LYS A 119 1.48 0.27 -13.42
N TYR A 120 1.04 0.25 -12.16
CA TYR A 120 0.51 -0.95 -11.54
C TYR A 120 -0.75 -1.44 -12.25
N GLU A 121 -1.74 -0.57 -12.52
CA GLU A 121 -2.97 -0.98 -13.21
C GLU A 121 -2.71 -1.57 -14.59
N ALA A 122 -1.71 -1.04 -15.31
CA ALA A 122 -1.32 -1.55 -16.63
C ALA A 122 -0.73 -2.98 -16.59
N GLU A 123 -0.09 -3.37 -15.48
CA GLU A 123 0.63 -4.64 -15.34
C GLU A 123 -0.06 -5.65 -14.39
N ALA A 124 -1.01 -5.19 -13.56
CA ALA A 124 -1.64 -5.98 -12.51
C ALA A 124 -2.41 -7.19 -13.07
N GLY A 125 -3.08 -7.04 -14.21
CA GLY A 125 -3.81 -8.14 -14.86
C GLY A 125 -2.92 -9.33 -15.25
N ALA A 126 -1.63 -9.11 -15.49
CA ALA A 126 -0.66 -10.17 -15.78
C ALA A 126 0.01 -10.74 -14.52
N ASN A 127 -0.21 -10.13 -13.35
CA ASN A 127 0.43 -10.47 -12.08
C ASN A 127 -0.59 -10.65 -10.95
N PRO A 128 -1.61 -11.52 -11.11
CA PRO A 128 -2.63 -11.73 -10.07
C PRO A 128 -2.01 -12.25 -8.77
N GLY A 129 -2.48 -11.75 -7.63
CA GLY A 129 -2.01 -12.16 -6.30
C GLY A 129 -0.62 -11.67 -5.91
N LYS A 130 0.02 -10.84 -6.75
CA LYS A 130 1.39 -10.35 -6.52
C LYS A 130 1.42 -8.88 -6.15
N CYS A 131 2.44 -8.51 -5.39
CA CYS A 131 2.78 -7.13 -5.08
C CYS A 131 4.01 -6.67 -5.88
N PRO A 132 4.03 -5.43 -6.37
CA PRO A 132 5.21 -4.89 -7.03
C PRO A 132 6.32 -4.56 -6.03
N VAL A 133 7.55 -4.84 -6.43
CA VAL A 133 8.74 -4.25 -5.83
C VAL A 133 9.03 -2.94 -6.53
N VAL A 134 9.11 -1.89 -5.73
CA VAL A 134 9.27 -0.51 -6.15
C VAL A 134 10.69 -0.06 -5.85
N SER A 135 11.37 0.54 -6.82
CA SER A 135 12.60 1.31 -6.62
C SER A 135 12.31 2.79 -6.50
N PHE A 136 13.19 3.51 -5.82
CA PHE A 136 13.17 4.97 -5.77
C PHE A 136 14.40 5.55 -6.47
N ASP A 137 14.14 6.43 -7.43
CA ASP A 137 15.14 6.98 -8.35
C ASP A 137 15.34 8.50 -8.11
N GLY A 138 15.14 8.96 -6.88
CA GLY A 138 15.32 10.35 -6.49
C GLY A 138 14.05 11.21 -6.53
N GLY A 139 14.23 12.52 -6.34
CA GLY A 139 13.14 13.50 -6.33
C GLY A 139 13.19 14.42 -7.55
N GLU A 140 12.07 14.55 -8.25
CA GLU A 140 11.89 15.51 -9.34
C GLU A 140 11.29 16.82 -8.80
N HIS A 141 11.93 17.95 -9.09
CA HIS A 141 11.40 19.26 -8.71
C HIS A 141 10.28 19.70 -9.67
N ILE A 142 9.08 19.85 -9.14
CA ILE A 142 7.89 20.25 -9.90
C ILE A 142 7.42 21.63 -9.46
N ALA A 143 7.30 22.55 -10.41
CA ALA A 143 6.68 23.85 -10.18
C ALA A 143 5.16 23.69 -10.07
N LEU A 144 4.56 24.18 -8.98
CA LEU A 144 3.12 24.15 -8.72
C LEU A 144 2.62 25.56 -8.44
N GLY A 145 2.22 26.26 -9.51
CA GLY A 145 1.75 27.64 -9.43
C GLY A 145 2.83 28.55 -8.84
N LYS A 146 2.56 29.13 -7.66
CA LYS A 146 3.51 30.02 -6.95
C LYS A 146 4.51 29.28 -6.06
N GLY A 147 4.38 27.96 -5.90
CA GLY A 147 5.27 27.13 -5.10
C GLY A 147 6.00 26.09 -5.94
N ALA A 148 6.91 25.37 -5.31
CA ALA A 148 7.51 24.17 -5.87
C ALA A 148 7.31 23.00 -4.89
N THR A 149 7.28 21.78 -5.42
CA THR A 149 7.31 20.56 -4.63
C THR A 149 8.36 19.62 -5.19
N VAL A 150 8.67 18.56 -4.45
CA VAL A 150 9.52 17.48 -4.93
C VAL A 150 8.66 16.23 -5.02
N LYS A 151 8.55 15.68 -6.23
CA LYS A 151 7.84 14.44 -6.54
C LYS A 151 8.82 13.27 -6.39
N PRO A 152 8.53 12.22 -5.61
CA PRO A 152 9.37 11.04 -5.59
C PRO A 152 9.22 10.27 -6.90
N MET A 153 10.34 9.94 -7.54
CA MET A 153 10.37 9.12 -8.75
C MET A 153 10.42 7.66 -8.36
N MET A 154 9.39 6.90 -8.70
CA MET A 154 9.26 5.49 -8.36
C MET A 154 8.96 4.63 -9.60
N SER A 155 9.51 3.42 -9.59
CA SER A 155 9.42 2.47 -10.70
C SER A 155 9.14 1.06 -10.19
N ILE A 156 8.26 0.32 -10.88
CA ILE A 156 8.07 -1.10 -10.63
C ILE A 156 9.23 -1.84 -11.29
N ILE A 157 10.00 -2.60 -10.50
CA ILE A 157 11.21 -3.30 -11.00
C ILE A 157 11.04 -4.81 -11.09
N LYS A 158 10.08 -5.38 -10.35
CA LYS A 158 9.68 -6.79 -10.40
C LYS A 158 8.40 -7.01 -9.61
N TRP A 159 7.84 -8.21 -9.72
CA TRP A 159 6.66 -8.66 -8.98
C TRP A 159 7.04 -9.82 -8.07
N VAL A 160 6.48 -9.84 -6.86
CA VAL A 160 6.68 -10.90 -5.87
C VAL A 160 5.34 -11.31 -5.26
N ASP A 161 5.27 -12.52 -4.71
CA ASP A 161 4.06 -12.97 -4.05
C ASP A 161 3.72 -12.06 -2.86
N THR A 162 2.43 -11.83 -2.64
CA THR A 162 1.98 -10.96 -1.55
C THR A 162 2.43 -11.55 -0.21
N PRO A 163 3.16 -10.80 0.63
CA PRO A 163 3.61 -11.28 1.94
C PRO A 163 2.46 -11.84 2.78
N GLU A 164 2.71 -12.95 3.49
CA GLU A 164 1.69 -13.64 4.33
C GLU A 164 1.07 -12.69 5.38
N GLU A 165 1.87 -11.75 5.90
CA GLU A 165 1.45 -10.72 6.86
C GLU A 165 0.29 -9.85 6.33
N TRP A 166 0.22 -9.65 5.02
CA TRP A 166 -0.86 -8.88 4.38
C TRP A 166 -2.03 -9.75 3.93
N GLN A 167 -1.78 -11.05 3.72
CA GLN A 167 -2.83 -12.01 3.39
C GLN A 167 -3.74 -12.31 4.59
N ALA A 168 -3.19 -12.33 5.82
CA ALA A 168 -3.96 -12.57 7.03
C ALA A 168 -5.03 -11.49 7.35
N GLY A 169 -4.95 -10.33 6.68
CA GLY A 169 -5.98 -9.27 6.73
C GLY A 169 -6.90 -9.22 5.51
N ALA A 170 -6.60 -9.97 4.46
CA ALA A 170 -7.51 -10.17 3.34
C ALA A 170 -8.40 -11.38 3.66
N ALA A 171 -9.71 -11.16 3.76
CA ALA A 171 -10.65 -12.27 3.81
C ALA A 171 -10.31 -13.25 2.67
N PRO A 172 -10.24 -14.56 2.92
CA PRO A 172 -9.86 -15.51 1.89
C PRO A 172 -10.84 -15.40 0.74
N THR A 173 -10.35 -15.04 -0.45
CA THR A 173 -11.03 -15.38 -1.70
C THR A 173 -11.09 -16.90 -1.74
N PRO A 174 -12.28 -17.53 -1.73
CA PRO A 174 -12.38 -18.96 -1.92
C PRO A 174 -12.16 -19.21 -3.40
N ASP A 175 -10.90 -19.43 -3.79
CA ASP A 175 -10.58 -19.97 -5.09
C ASP A 175 -10.50 -21.50 -5.01
N GLN A 176 -11.39 -22.11 -5.80
CA GLN A 176 -11.18 -23.34 -6.55
C GLN A 176 -11.12 -24.65 -5.77
N GLU A 177 -12.31 -25.15 -5.42
CA GLU A 177 -12.54 -26.59 -5.24
C GLU A 177 -13.85 -26.97 -5.94
N GLN A 178 -13.81 -27.04 -7.27
CA GLN A 178 -14.86 -27.65 -8.10
C GLN A 178 -14.38 -27.77 -9.55
N ASP A 179 -13.43 -28.67 -9.78
CA ASP A 179 -13.24 -29.30 -11.09
C ASP A 179 -12.25 -30.44 -10.89
N LEU A 180 -12.76 -31.64 -10.57
CA LEU A 180 -12.08 -32.91 -10.84
C LEU A 180 -12.99 -34.15 -10.68
N ASP A 181 -14.24 -34.04 -10.21
CA ASP A 181 -15.09 -35.23 -10.01
C ASP A 181 -16.16 -35.50 -11.09
N ASN A 182 -16.27 -34.69 -12.15
CA ASN A 182 -17.28 -34.91 -13.19
C ASN A 182 -16.76 -35.54 -14.49
N GLN A 183 -15.73 -36.40 -14.38
CA GLN A 183 -15.21 -37.16 -15.52
C GLN A 183 -15.17 -38.69 -15.30
N ALA A 184 -16.08 -39.22 -14.47
CA ALA A 184 -16.30 -40.65 -14.35
C ALA A 184 -17.79 -40.99 -14.39
N LEU A 185 -18.46 -40.72 -15.52
CA LEU A 185 -19.75 -41.33 -15.87
C LEU A 185 -20.02 -41.14 -17.38
N SER A 186 -19.12 -41.69 -18.20
CA SER A 186 -19.46 -42.19 -19.54
C SER A 186 -18.65 -43.44 -19.82
N ASP A 187 -19.30 -44.42 -20.43
CA ASP A 187 -18.82 -45.76 -20.82
C ASP A 187 -18.89 -46.86 -19.78
N SER A 188 -20.04 -47.55 -19.76
CA SER A 188 -20.09 -48.99 -20.07
C SER A 188 -21.54 -49.35 -20.45
N ASP A 189 -21.77 -49.40 -21.76
CA ASP A 189 -22.86 -50.09 -22.45
C ASP A 189 -22.90 -51.61 -22.13
N GLU A 190 -23.95 -52.26 -22.65
CA GLU A 190 -24.18 -53.71 -22.87
C GLU A 190 -25.11 -54.37 -21.81
N GLU A 191 -26.38 -54.64 -22.13
CA GLU A 191 -26.90 -55.90 -22.76
C GLU A 191 -26.54 -57.14 -21.93
N GLU A 192 -27.38 -58.12 -21.61
CA GLU A 192 -28.53 -58.73 -22.26
C GLU A 192 -29.15 -59.76 -21.26
N PHE A 193 -30.43 -60.08 -21.45
CA PHE A 193 -31.21 -61.24 -20.91
C PHE A 193 -31.56 -61.39 -19.42
#